data_AF-A0A2K1NWA7-F1
#
_entry.id   AF-A0A2K1NWA7-F1
#
_cell.length_a   1.000
_cell.length_b   1.000
_cell.length_c   1.000
_cell.angle_alpha   90.00
_cell.angle_beta   90.00
_cell.angle_gamma   90.00
#
_symmetry.space_group_name_H-M   'P 1'
#
loop_
_entity.id
_entity.type
_entity.pdbx_description
1 polymer ?
#
loop_
_entity_poly.entity_id
_entity_poly.type
_entity_poly.pdbx_seq_one_letter_code
_entity_poly.pdbx_strand_id
1 'polypeptide(L)'
;MRGATSLKEDHPLELTEKVIELWNEIISKNKINRIISVIFSLTPDIRSLNPATILREKLDLNNVPFMCLEEASFKDSPKKIIRVLVICESSTQYFVYLHDAKNLRTKK
;
A
#
# COMPACT_ATOMS: atom_id res chain seq x y z
N MET A 1 -5.84 -5.89 7.29
CA MET A 1 -4.37 -5.91 7.45
C MET A 1 -3.77 -4.65 6.84
N ARG A 2 -2.89 -3.97 7.57
CA ARG A 2 -2.31 -2.67 7.15
C ARG A 2 -0.93 -2.83 6.53
N GLY A 3 -0.68 -2.04 5.49
CA GLY A 3 0.62 -1.83 4.89
C GLY A 3 0.90 -0.35 4.61
N ALA A 4 2.16 0.06 4.59
CA ALA A 4 2.58 1.36 4.07
C ALA A 4 4.02 1.33 3.54
N THR A 5 4.28 2.17 2.54
CA THR A 5 5.61 2.41 1.95
C THR A 5 5.77 3.89 1.61
N SER A 6 6.99 4.35 1.37
CA SER A 6 7.29 5.70 0.90
C SER A 6 7.96 5.69 -0.46
N LEU A 7 7.76 6.77 -1.22
CA LEU A 7 8.53 7.09 -2.43
C LEU A 7 9.53 8.21 -2.13
N LYS A 8 10.65 8.24 -2.84
CA LYS A 8 11.54 9.39 -2.90
C LYS A 8 10.95 10.47 -3.79
N GLU A 9 10.45 10.08 -4.96
CA GLU A 9 9.81 10.98 -5.93
C GLU A 9 8.51 10.38 -6.49
N ASP A 10 7.61 11.24 -6.99
CA ASP A 10 6.39 10.76 -7.65
C ASP A 10 6.68 10.37 -9.10
N HIS A 11 7.25 9.18 -9.27
CA HIS A 11 7.62 8.63 -10.57
C HIS A 11 6.97 7.26 -10.79
N PRO A 12 6.36 6.98 -11.98
CA PRO A 12 5.64 5.72 -12.22
C PRO A 12 6.45 4.45 -11.97
N LEU A 13 7.75 4.47 -12.33
CA LEU A 13 8.63 3.32 -12.12
C LEU A 13 8.85 3.04 -10.62
N GLU A 14 9.20 4.06 -9.84
CA GLU A 14 9.40 3.91 -8.39
C GLU A 14 8.08 3.49 -7.72
N LEU A 15 6.97 4.13 -8.08
CA LEU A 15 5.65 3.79 -7.55
C LEU A 15 5.31 2.32 -7.81
N THR A 16 5.58 1.83 -9.02
CA THR A 16 5.39 0.42 -9.41
C THR A 16 6.23 -0.51 -8.54
N GLU A 17 7.53 -0.25 -8.42
CA GLU A 17 8.46 -1.06 -7.62
C GLU A 17 8.02 -1.11 -6.15
N LYS A 18 7.69 0.04 -5.57
CA LYS A 18 7.31 0.15 -4.15
C LYS A 18 5.97 -0.48 -3.84
N VAL A 19 5.00 -0.41 -4.75
CA VAL A 19 3.70 -1.08 -4.58
C VAL A 19 3.85 -2.59 -4.66
N ILE A 20 4.63 -3.11 -5.61
CA ILE A 20 4.90 -4.55 -5.73
C ILE A 20 5.67 -5.07 -4.51
N GLU A 21 6.71 -4.37 -4.08
CA GLU A 21 7.48 -4.69 -2.87
C GLU A 21 6.56 -4.77 -1.64
N LEU A 22 5.75 -3.73 -1.41
CA LEU A 22 4.81 -3.68 -0.30
C LEU A 22 3.81 -4.84 -0.33
N TRP A 23 3.24 -5.11 -1.50
CA TRP A 23 2.28 -6.21 -1.67
C TRP A 23 2.91 -7.56 -1.34
N ASN A 24 4.06 -7.86 -1.94
CA ASN A 24 4.75 -9.14 -1.74
C ASN A 24 5.13 -9.36 -0.28
N GLU A 25 5.59 -8.32 0.42
CA GLU A 25 5.90 -8.39 1.85
C GLU A 25 4.66 -8.66 2.72
N ILE A 26 3.51 -8.09 2.37
CA ILE A 26 2.25 -8.33 3.10
C ILE A 26 1.80 -9.78 2.93
N ILE A 27 1.80 -10.28 1.69
CA ILE A 27 1.39 -11.65 1.38
C ILE A 27 2.36 -12.66 1.97
N SER A 28 3.67 -12.44 1.87
CA SER A 28 4.68 -13.38 2.38
C SER A 28 4.66 -13.52 3.90
N LYS A 29 4.40 -12.43 4.63
CA LYS A 29 4.35 -12.44 6.10
C LYS A 29 3.06 -13.00 6.67
N ASN A 30 2.02 -13.15 5.85
CA ASN A 30 0.70 -13.50 6.36
C ASN A 30 0.10 -14.74 5.70
N LYS A 31 -0.55 -15.56 6.52
CA LYS A 31 -1.29 -16.74 6.06
C LYS A 31 -2.70 -16.33 5.67
N ILE A 32 -2.82 -15.65 4.52
CA ILE A 32 -4.08 -15.16 3.96
C ILE A 32 -4.77 -16.30 3.21
N ASN A 33 -6.00 -16.60 3.60
CA ASN A 33 -6.83 -17.61 2.97
C ASN A 33 -7.63 -17.02 1.80
N ARG A 34 -8.20 -15.82 2.01
CA ARG A 34 -9.04 -15.16 1.01
C ARG A 34 -8.96 -13.65 1.14
N ILE A 35 -8.78 -12.96 0.01
CA ILE A 35 -8.87 -11.49 -0.07
C ILE A 35 -10.32 -11.12 -0.40
N ILE A 36 -10.91 -10.24 0.41
CA ILE A 36 -12.27 -9.72 0.22
C ILE A 36 -12.23 -8.44 -0.60
N SER A 37 -11.36 -7.50 -0.24
CA SER A 37 -11.13 -6.25 -0.97
C SER A 37 -9.83 -5.58 -0.51
N VAL A 38 -9.35 -4.63 -1.30
CA VAL A 38 -8.12 -3.88 -1.00
C VAL A 38 -8.38 -2.40 -1.23
N ILE A 39 -8.02 -1.59 -0.25
CA ILE A 39 -8.13 -0.12 -0.32
C ILE A 39 -6.72 0.46 -0.25
N PHE A 40 -6.36 1.26 -1.24
CA PHE A 40 -5.18 2.11 -1.21
C PHE A 40 -5.56 3.53 -0.82
N SER A 41 -4.68 4.19 -0.06
CA SER A 41 -4.67 5.63 0.07
C SER A 41 -3.28 6.18 -0.26
N LEU A 42 -3.24 7.33 -0.93
CA LEU A 42 -2.00 8.01 -1.30
C LEU A 42 -2.03 9.43 -0.79
N THR A 43 -0.88 9.95 -0.37
CA THR A 43 -0.79 11.37 -0.03
C THR A 43 -1.01 12.25 -1.29
N PRO A 44 -1.60 13.46 -1.16
CA PRO A 44 -2.04 14.28 -2.30
C PRO A 44 -0.94 14.67 -3.30
N ASP A 45 0.32 14.53 -2.89
CA ASP A 45 1.52 14.78 -3.66
C ASP A 45 1.96 13.59 -4.54
N ILE A 46 1.22 12.47 -4.56
CA ILE A 46 1.43 11.36 -5.49
C ILE A 46 0.30 11.34 -6.52
N ARG A 47 0.64 11.50 -7.81
CA ARG A 47 -0.31 11.59 -8.92
C ARG A 47 0.11 10.81 -10.16
N SER A 48 1.34 10.27 -10.18
CA SER A 48 1.91 9.67 -11.39
C SER A 48 1.24 8.37 -11.82
N LEU A 49 0.73 7.56 -10.89
CA LEU A 49 0.14 6.26 -11.20
C LEU A 49 -0.80 5.74 -10.10
N ASN A 50 -1.79 4.94 -10.50
CA ASN A 50 -2.73 4.26 -9.61
C ASN A 50 -2.15 2.91 -9.11
N PRO A 51 -1.97 2.70 -7.79
CA PRO A 51 -1.47 1.44 -7.22
C PRO A 51 -2.30 0.20 -7.58
N ALA A 52 -3.62 0.33 -7.69
CA ALA A 52 -4.47 -0.79 -8.05
C ALA A 52 -4.24 -1.23 -9.49
N THR A 53 -3.93 -0.31 -10.40
CA THR A 53 -3.58 -0.63 -11.80
C THR A 53 -2.31 -1.46 -11.85
N ILE A 54 -1.29 -1.11 -11.07
CA ILE A 54 -0.04 -1.88 -10.97
C ILE A 54 -0.31 -3.33 -10.57
N LEU A 55 -1.12 -3.55 -9.52
CA LEU A 55 -1.40 -4.91 -9.05
C LEU A 55 -2.21 -5.73 -10.07
N ARG A 56 -3.12 -5.09 -10.81
CA ARG A 56 -3.86 -5.77 -11.89
C ARG A 56 -2.93 -6.18 -13.04
N GLU A 57 -2.11 -5.25 -13.52
CA GLU A 57 -1.28 -5.48 -14.71
C GLU A 57 -0.07 -6.36 -14.43
N LYS A 58 0.54 -6.25 -13.24
CA LYS A 58 1.81 -6.93 -12.93
C LYS A 58 1.63 -8.25 -12.21
N LEU A 59 0.54 -8.42 -11.46
CA LEU A 59 0.28 -9.61 -10.63
C LEU A 59 -1.04 -10.33 -10.97
N ASP A 60 -1.71 -9.94 -12.05
CA ASP A 60 -2.97 -10.54 -12.52
C ASP A 60 -4.10 -10.57 -11.46
N LEU A 61 -4.14 -9.55 -10.58
CA LEU A 61 -5.15 -9.44 -9.53
C LEU A 61 -6.47 -8.82 -10.03
N ASN A 62 -6.89 -9.19 -11.24
CA ASN A 62 -8.05 -8.60 -11.92
C ASN A 62 -9.39 -8.84 -11.20
N ASN A 63 -9.49 -9.94 -10.44
CA ASN A 63 -10.70 -10.32 -9.71
C ASN A 63 -10.79 -9.73 -8.28
N VAL A 64 -9.78 -8.96 -7.85
CA VAL A 64 -9.79 -8.34 -6.52
C VAL A 64 -10.53 -6.99 -6.58
N PRO A 65 -11.54 -6.76 -5.72
CA PRO A 65 -12.18 -5.45 -5.60
C PRO A 65 -11.19 -4.44 -5.01
N PHE A 66 -10.78 -3.47 -5.82
CA PHE A 66 -9.88 -2.39 -5.42
C PHE A 66 -10.61 -1.06 -5.29
N MET A 67 -10.20 -0.24 -4.32
CA MET A 67 -10.53 1.18 -4.22
C MET A 67 -9.25 1.97 -3.97
N CYS A 68 -9.12 3.14 -4.59
CA CYS A 68 -8.01 4.07 -4.37
C CYS A 68 -8.56 5.43 -3.95
N LEU A 69 -8.01 5.98 -2.88
CA LEU A 69 -8.47 7.21 -2.24
C LEU A 69 -7.29 8.18 -2.09
N GLU A 70 -7.59 9.47 -2.03
CA GLU A 70 -6.64 10.43 -1.49
C GLU A 70 -6.63 10.31 0.04
N GLU A 71 -5.44 10.31 0.64
CA GLU A 71 -5.26 10.31 2.08
C GLU A 71 -5.58 11.68 2.66
N ALA A 72 -6.25 11.70 3.81
CA ALA A 72 -6.44 12.93 4.57
C ALA A 72 -5.10 13.61 4.87
N SER A 73 -5.01 14.90 4.56
CA SER A 73 -3.79 15.68 4.72
C SER A 73 -3.96 16.75 5.80
N PHE A 74 -3.06 16.73 6.77
CA PHE A 74 -2.98 17.69 7.87
C PHE A 74 -1.63 18.41 7.85
N LYS A 75 -1.52 19.50 8.60
CA LYS A 75 -0.24 20.16 8.85
C LYS A 75 0.78 19.13 9.35
N ASP A 76 1.99 19.15 8.78
CA ASP A 76 3.10 18.26 9.10
C ASP A 76 2.86 16.76 8.79
N SER A 77 1.88 16.45 7.93
CA SER A 77 1.67 15.08 7.46
C SER A 77 2.88 14.61 6.64
N PRO A 78 3.26 13.32 6.79
CA PRO A 78 4.33 12.75 5.97
C PRO A 78 3.91 12.76 4.51
N LYS A 79 4.86 13.08 3.64
CA LYS A 79 4.70 13.17 2.18
C LYS A 79 5.10 11.88 1.50
N LYS A 80 4.70 11.73 0.24
CA LYS A 80 5.04 10.57 -0.62
C LYS A 80 4.76 9.21 0.04
N ILE A 81 3.64 9.09 0.76
CA ILE A 81 3.25 7.83 1.41
C ILE A 81 2.14 7.15 0.62
N ILE A 82 2.31 5.86 0.41
CA ILE A 82 1.26 4.95 -0.07
C ILE A 82 0.90 4.02 1.09
N ARG A 83 -0.40 3.91 1.38
CA ARG A 83 -0.93 2.97 2.37
C ARG A 83 -1.87 2.00 1.70
N VAL A 84 -1.96 0.81 2.30
CA VAL A 84 -2.89 -0.23 1.89
C VAL A 84 -3.62 -0.80 3.10
N LEU A 85 -4.90 -1.05 2.94
CA LEU A 85 -5.72 -1.87 3.82
C LEU A 85 -6.22 -3.06 3.01
N VAL A 86 -5.70 -4.24 3.34
CA VAL A 86 -6.19 -5.51 2.80
C VAL A 86 -7.28 -6.04 3.73
N ILE A 87 -8.50 -6.16 3.25
CA ILE A 87 -9.62 -6.78 3.94
C ILE A 87 -9.65 -8.24 3.50
N CYS A 88 -9.43 -9.16 4.43
CA CYS A 88 -9.18 -10.56 4.11
C CYS A 88 -9.54 -11.49 5.29
N GLU A 89 -9.75 -12.75 4.96
CA GLU A 89 -9.74 -13.87 5.90
C GLU A 89 -8.28 -14.36 6.02
N SER A 90 -7.76 -14.37 7.24
CA SER A 90 -6.37 -14.71 7.53
C SER A 90 -6.23 -15.26 8.95
N SER A 91 -5.32 -16.21 9.13
CA SER A 91 -4.94 -16.72 10.47
C SER A 91 -3.87 -15.86 11.16
N THR A 92 -3.34 -14.85 10.47
CA THR A 92 -2.33 -13.90 10.99
C THR A 92 -2.70 -12.46 10.69
N GLN A 93 -2.12 -11.52 11.45
CA GLN A 93 -2.37 -10.08 11.29
C GLN A 93 -1.09 -9.25 11.46
N TYR A 94 -0.04 -9.57 10.70
CA TYR A 94 1.20 -8.80 10.69
C TYR A 94 1.06 -7.57 9.79
N PHE A 95 1.44 -6.41 10.33
CA PHE A 95 1.44 -5.17 9.57
C PHE A 95 2.81 -4.87 8.99
N VAL A 96 2.84 -4.32 7.77
CA VAL A 96 4.08 -4.08 7.02
C VAL A 96 4.30 -2.58 6.82
N TYR A 97 5.45 -2.06 7.25
CA TYR A 97 5.82 -0.67 7.05
C TYR A 97 7.24 -0.63 6.51
N LEU A 98 7.41 -0.14 5.29
CA LEU A 98 8.67 -0.12 4.56
C LEU A 98 9.20 1.31 4.44
N HIS A 99 10.51 1.44 4.21
CA HIS A 99 11.19 2.73 4.01
C HIS A 99 10.81 3.78 5.08
N ASP A 100 10.53 5.01 4.70
CA ASP A 100 10.18 6.09 5.65
C ASP A 100 8.83 5.87 6.31
N ALA A 101 7.96 5.03 5.73
CA ALA A 101 6.68 4.69 6.33
C ALA A 101 6.84 3.90 7.65
N LYS A 102 8.03 3.35 7.96
CA LYS A 102 8.35 2.81 9.29
C LYS A 102 8.13 3.84 10.40
N ASN A 103 8.37 5.12 10.10
CA ASN A 103 8.21 6.21 11.06
C ASN A 103 6.75 6.48 11.45
N LEU A 104 5.78 5.90 10.74
CA LEU A 104 4.36 5.98 11.08
C LEU A 104 4.00 5.17 12.34
N ARG A 105 4.88 4.29 12.82
CA ARG A 105 4.65 3.44 14.00
C ARG A 105 5.69 3.56 15.10
N THR A 106 6.72 4.38 14.91
CA THR A 106 7.79 4.58 15.92
C THR A 106 7.40 5.57 17.02
N LYS A 107 6.30 6.30 16.88
CA LYS A 107 5.75 7.13 17.96
C LYS A 107 5.02 6.24 18.98
N LYS A 108 5.75 5.83 20.02
CA LYS A 108 5.18 5.55 21.34
C LYS A 108 5.02 6.87 22.08
#